data_AF-A0A844XP04-F1
#
_entry.id   AF-A0A844XP04-F1
#
_cell.length_a   1.000
_cell.length_b   1.000
_cell.length_c   1.000
_cell.angle_alpha   90.00
_cell.angle_beta   90.00
_cell.angle_gamma   90.00
#
_symmetry.space_group_name_H-M   'P 1'
#
loop_
_entity.id
_entity.type
_entity.pdbx_description
1 polymer ?
#
loop_
_entity_poly.entity_id
_entity_poly.type
_entity_poly.pdbx_seq_one_letter_code
_entity_poly.pdbx_strand_id
1 'polypeptide(L)'
;MRFLLLAMALTTAACGSSRSDLTIINGTDERISSIQVAAGGDVWYLDDLEARQTTMFTARVSGDGGPKVSWRWRDQIHADDACYYAAGFGYGYGPKGRLQINGSEMEILRCE
;
A
#
# COMPACT_ATOMS: atom_id res chain seq x y z
N MET A 1 30.48 24.05 -42.31
CA MET A 1 30.10 23.89 -40.89
C MET A 1 28.78 23.12 -40.83
N ARG A 2 28.78 21.86 -40.38
CA ARG A 2 27.58 21.06 -40.17
C ARG A 2 27.29 21.04 -38.67
N PHE A 3 26.27 21.77 -38.24
CA PHE A 3 25.73 21.67 -36.89
C PHE A 3 24.83 20.43 -36.83
N LEU A 4 25.33 19.35 -36.23
CA LEU A 4 24.52 18.20 -35.82
C LEU A 4 23.80 18.59 -34.52
N LEU A 5 22.49 18.81 -34.61
CA LEU A 5 21.62 18.96 -33.44
C LEU A 5 21.47 17.59 -32.78
N LEU A 6 22.12 17.43 -31.62
CA LEU A 6 21.89 16.31 -30.71
C LEU A 6 20.53 16.51 -30.05
N ALA A 7 19.50 15.82 -30.53
CA ALA A 7 18.20 15.77 -29.86
C ALA A 7 18.33 14.85 -28.63
N MET A 8 18.46 15.44 -27.44
CA MET A 8 18.27 14.72 -26.19
C MET A 8 16.81 14.26 -26.12
N ALA A 9 16.60 12.95 -26.27
CA ALA A 9 15.34 12.32 -25.91
C ALA A 9 15.20 12.39 -24.39
N LEU A 10 14.43 13.37 -23.88
CA LEU A 10 13.92 13.31 -22.52
C LEU A 10 12.95 12.13 -22.47
N THR A 11 13.42 10.99 -21.96
CA THR A 11 12.53 9.93 -21.50
C THR A 11 11.82 10.47 -20.27
N THR A 12 10.64 11.06 -20.45
CA THR A 12 9.71 11.32 -19.35
C THR A 12 9.37 9.94 -18.78
N ALA A 13 10.02 9.54 -17.69
CA ALA A 13 9.57 8.42 -16.90
C ALA A 13 8.13 8.76 -16.48
N ALA A 14 7.16 8.15 -17.16
CA ALA A 14 5.77 8.31 -16.80
C ALA A 14 5.65 7.77 -15.37
N CYS A 15 5.43 8.65 -14.39
CA CYS A 15 4.99 8.24 -13.06
C CYS A 15 3.66 7.51 -13.23
N GLY A 16 3.71 6.20 -13.38
CA GLY A 16 2.53 5.35 -13.43
C GLY A 16 1.95 5.24 -12.03
N SER A 17 0.70 5.66 -11.84
CA SER A 17 -0.07 5.26 -10.66
C SER A 17 -0.71 3.91 -10.93
N SER A 18 -0.56 2.96 -10.02
CA SER A 18 -1.18 1.63 -10.10
C SER A 18 -2.34 1.52 -9.11
N ARG A 19 -3.41 0.83 -9.49
CA ARG A 19 -4.50 0.50 -8.55
C ARG A 19 -4.01 -0.59 -7.59
N SER A 20 -4.06 -0.32 -6.30
CA SER A 20 -3.83 -1.29 -5.22
C SER A 20 -5.16 -1.63 -4.56
N ASP A 21 -5.36 -2.92 -4.29
CA ASP A 21 -6.48 -3.44 -3.50
C ASP A 21 -5.89 -4.24 -2.31
N LEU A 22 -6.17 -3.84 -1.07
CA LEU A 22 -5.72 -4.53 0.14
C LEU A 22 -6.94 -4.98 0.95
N THR A 23 -6.98 -6.26 1.30
CA THR A 23 -7.91 -6.79 2.31
C THR A 23 -7.19 -6.83 3.65
N ILE A 24 -7.73 -6.14 4.66
CA ILE A 24 -7.16 -6.07 6.01
C ILE A 24 -8.13 -6.77 6.97
N ILE A 25 -7.62 -7.73 7.72
CA ILE A 25 -8.39 -8.57 8.63
C ILE A 25 -7.93 -8.30 10.05
N ASN A 26 -8.87 -8.10 10.97
CA ASN A 26 -8.59 -8.17 12.39
C ASN A 26 -8.55 -9.64 12.82
N GLY A 27 -7.35 -10.17 13.03
CA GLY A 27 -7.10 -11.54 13.52
C GLY A 27 -7.21 -11.68 15.04
N THR A 28 -7.63 -10.65 15.75
CA THR A 28 -7.75 -10.65 17.21
C THR A 28 -9.21 -10.78 17.67
N ASP A 29 -9.38 -11.04 18.97
CA ASP A 29 -10.68 -11.00 19.66
C ASP A 29 -10.99 -9.62 20.25
N GLU A 30 -10.22 -8.60 19.89
CA GLU A 30 -10.36 -7.22 20.36
C GLU A 30 -10.51 -6.25 19.19
N ARG A 31 -10.95 -5.03 19.46
CA ARG A 31 -11.01 -3.97 18.45
C ARG A 31 -9.62 -3.49 18.07
N ILE A 32 -9.40 -3.27 16.78
CA ILE A 32 -8.26 -2.53 16.23
C ILE A 32 -8.76 -1.17 15.75
N SER A 33 -8.04 -0.11 16.11
CA SER A 33 -8.46 1.26 15.83
C SER A 33 -7.43 2.06 15.05
N SER A 34 -7.83 3.22 14.55
CA SER A 34 -6.93 4.21 13.92
C SER A 34 -6.12 3.61 12.76
N ILE A 35 -6.74 2.74 11.96
CA ILE A 35 -6.08 2.04 10.86
C ILE A 35 -5.77 3.03 9.75
N GLN A 36 -4.53 3.04 9.29
CA GLN A 36 -4.06 3.90 8.22
C GLN A 36 -3.25 3.10 7.21
N VAL A 37 -3.38 3.48 5.94
CA VAL A 37 -2.52 3.01 4.85
C VAL A 37 -1.77 4.22 4.32
N ALA A 38 -0.46 4.14 4.16
CA ALA A 38 0.37 5.21 3.64
C ALA A 38 1.20 4.71 2.45
N ALA A 39 1.17 5.44 1.34
CA ALA A 39 1.95 5.13 0.14
C ALA A 39 2.13 6.37 -0.73
N GLY A 40 3.30 6.53 -1.34
CA GLY A 40 3.54 7.61 -2.31
C GLY A 40 3.42 9.04 -1.75
N GLY A 41 3.46 9.21 -0.43
CA GLY A 41 3.22 10.49 0.26
C GLY A 41 1.77 10.73 0.66
N ASP A 42 0.84 9.90 0.20
CA ASP A 42 -0.57 9.93 0.58
C ASP A 42 -0.83 9.04 1.80
N VAL A 43 -1.85 9.41 2.58
CA VAL A 43 -2.32 8.67 3.76
C VAL A 43 -3.84 8.53 3.70
N TRP A 44 -4.33 7.31 3.87
CA TRP A 44 -5.74 6.98 3.94
C TRP A 44 -6.09 6.44 5.31
N TYR A 45 -7.19 6.94 5.88
CA TYR A 45 -7.75 6.48 7.14
C TYR A 45 -8.89 5.51 6.86
N LEU A 46 -8.86 4.35 7.50
CA LEU A 46 -9.91 3.35 7.41
C LEU A 46 -10.74 3.35 8.68
N ASP A 47 -11.93 2.77 8.59
CA ASP A 47 -12.75 2.49 9.76
C ASP A 47 -12.03 1.53 10.72
N ASP A 48 -12.35 1.66 12.00
CA ASP A 48 -11.93 0.71 13.01
C ASP A 48 -12.52 -0.68 12.73
N LEU A 49 -11.77 -1.73 13.07
CA LEU A 49 -12.20 -3.10 12.91
C LEU A 49 -12.53 -3.71 14.26
N GLU A 50 -13.78 -4.10 14.46
CA GLU A 50 -14.16 -4.96 15.59
C GLU A 50 -13.53 -6.35 15.44
N ALA A 51 -13.60 -7.16 16.49
CA ALA A 51 -13.03 -8.50 16.53
C ALA A 51 -13.45 -9.31 15.30
N ARG A 52 -12.47 -9.97 14.65
CA ARG A 52 -12.66 -10.84 13.47
C ARG A 52 -13.24 -10.15 12.22
N GLN A 53 -13.37 -8.82 12.21
CA GLN A 53 -13.85 -8.08 11.04
C GLN A 53 -12.79 -7.95 9.94
N THR A 54 -13.26 -7.61 8.75
CA THR A 54 -12.44 -7.41 7.55
C THR A 54 -12.86 -6.11 6.87
N THR A 55 -11.90 -5.35 6.36
CA THR A 55 -12.13 -4.20 5.48
C THR A 55 -11.33 -4.33 4.19
N MET A 56 -11.75 -3.58 3.17
CA MET A 56 -11.06 -3.50 1.89
C MET A 56 -10.65 -2.06 1.62
N PHE A 57 -9.36 -1.86 1.35
CA PHE A 57 -8.78 -0.62 0.89
C PHE A 57 -8.53 -0.71 -0.61
N THR A 58 -8.98 0.31 -1.36
CA THR A 58 -8.69 0.44 -2.79
C THR A 58 -8.26 1.87 -3.08
N ALA A 59 -7.04 2.04 -3.61
CA ALA A 59 -6.55 3.34 -4.04
C ALA A 59 -5.65 3.22 -5.27
N ARG A 60 -5.44 4.35 -5.96
CA ARG A 60 -4.34 4.47 -6.93
C ARG A 60 -3.13 5.01 -6.18
N VAL A 61 -2.07 4.22 -6.14
CA VAL A 61 -0.80 4.56 -5.48
C VAL A 61 0.26 4.82 -6.54
N SER A 62 1.05 5.87 -6.34
CA SER A 62 2.19 6.23 -7.20
C SER A 62 3.50 6.10 -6.43
N GLY A 63 4.56 5.64 -7.10
CA GLY A 63 5.90 5.49 -6.52
C GLY A 63 6.40 4.04 -6.52
N ASP A 64 7.60 3.83 -5.98
CA ASP A 64 8.17 2.50 -5.69
C ASP A 64 8.05 2.20 -4.19
N GLY A 65 7.77 0.95 -3.83
CA GLY A 65 7.67 0.52 -2.43
C GLY A 65 6.41 -0.31 -2.14
N GLY A 66 6.24 -0.81 -0.92
CA GLY A 66 4.96 -1.33 -0.44
C GLY A 66 4.17 -0.24 0.29
N PRO A 67 2.83 -0.31 0.36
CA PRO A 67 2.08 0.54 1.29
C PRO A 67 2.46 0.18 2.73
N LYS A 68 2.64 1.17 3.58
CA LYS A 68 2.79 0.95 5.02
C LYS A 68 1.41 0.96 5.67
N VAL A 69 1.10 -0.06 6.46
CA VAL A 69 -0.13 -0.13 7.24
C VAL A 69 0.22 0.17 8.69
N SER A 70 -0.52 1.09 9.33
CA SER A 70 -0.38 1.36 10.76
C SER A 70 -1.71 1.24 11.46
N TRP A 71 -1.71 0.81 12.71
CA TRP A 71 -2.91 0.59 13.50
C TRP A 71 -2.63 0.82 14.98
N ARG A 72 -3.71 0.99 15.77
CA ARG A 72 -3.65 1.05 17.23
C ARG A 72 -4.28 -0.19 17.84
N TRP A 73 -3.54 -0.82 18.76
CA TRP A 73 -4.00 -1.93 19.60
C TRP A 73 -3.55 -1.70 21.04
N ARG A 74 -4.48 -1.81 22.02
CA ARG A 74 -4.22 -1.59 23.46
C ARG A 74 -3.36 -0.35 23.75
N ASP A 75 -3.80 0.80 23.23
CA ASP A 75 -3.16 2.12 23.33
C ASP A 75 -1.79 2.28 22.66
N GLN A 76 -1.25 1.23 22.05
CA GLN A 76 0.02 1.27 21.32
C GLN A 76 -0.22 1.41 19.81
N ILE A 77 0.65 2.17 19.14
CA ILE A 77 0.64 2.32 17.69
C ILE A 77 1.68 1.36 17.12
N HIS A 78 1.25 0.57 16.16
CA HIS A 78 2.06 -0.38 15.41
C HIS A 78 2.03 -0.01 13.93
N ALA A 79 3.05 -0.43 13.19
CA ALA A 79 3.06 -0.28 11.75
C ALA A 79 3.97 -1.32 11.12
N ASP A 80 3.58 -1.75 9.92
CA ASP A 80 4.33 -2.74 9.16
C ASP A 80 4.14 -2.53 7.65
N ASP A 81 5.07 -3.06 6.87
CA ASP A 81 5.06 -2.95 5.42
C ASP A 81 4.11 -4.01 4.83
N ALA A 82 3.15 -3.57 4.02
CA ALA A 82 2.33 -4.48 3.21
C ALA A 82 3.05 -4.86 1.91
N CYS A 83 2.38 -5.68 1.09
CA CYS A 83 2.92 -6.18 -0.18
C CYS A 83 3.57 -5.08 -1.05
N TYR A 84 4.80 -5.36 -1.50
CA TYR A 84 5.58 -4.49 -2.36
C TYR A 84 4.97 -4.33 -3.76
N TYR A 85 5.05 -3.13 -4.34
CA TYR A 85 4.81 -2.92 -5.76
C TYR A 85 6.02 -2.27 -6.44
N ALA A 86 6.33 -2.74 -7.66
CA ALA A 86 7.37 -2.16 -8.50
C ALA A 86 6.73 -1.19 -9.52
N ALA A 87 7.15 0.07 -9.55
CA ALA A 87 6.87 0.92 -10.69
C ALA A 87 7.74 0.44 -11.86
N GLY A 88 7.13 0.08 -12.99
CA GLY A 88 7.88 -0.24 -14.20
C GLY A 88 7.31 -1.33 -15.10
N PHE A 89 6.37 -2.15 -14.62
CA PHE A 89 5.66 -3.09 -15.49
C PHE A 89 4.30 -2.49 -15.86
N GLY A 90 4.15 -2.20 -17.16
CA GLY A 90 3.01 -1.52 -17.74
C GLY A 90 1.66 -2.15 -17.38
N TYR A 91 0.65 -1.29 -17.28
CA TYR A 91 -0.78 -1.60 -17.34
C TYR A 91 -1.22 -2.88 -16.59
N GLY A 92 -1.62 -2.75 -15.32
CA GLY A 92 -2.78 -3.51 -14.84
C GLY A 92 -2.73 -4.15 -13.46
N TYR A 93 -1.57 -4.27 -12.81
CA TYR A 93 -1.49 -5.00 -11.54
C TYR A 93 -0.70 -4.18 -10.52
N GLY A 94 -1.39 -3.32 -9.76
CA GLY A 94 -0.85 -2.89 -8.47
C GLY A 94 -0.98 -4.04 -7.46
N PRO A 95 -0.37 -3.90 -6.28
CA PRO A 95 -0.28 -5.00 -5.34
C PRO A 95 -1.69 -5.30 -4.84
N LYS A 96 -2.06 -6.58 -4.97
CA LYS A 96 -3.24 -7.11 -4.32
C LYS A 96 -2.78 -7.89 -3.10
N GLY A 97 -3.22 -7.45 -1.94
CA GLY A 97 -2.75 -7.98 -0.66
C GLY A 97 -3.90 -8.49 0.18
N ARG A 98 -3.68 -9.60 0.87
CA ARG A 98 -4.52 -10.00 2.01
C ARG A 98 -3.62 -10.02 3.25
N LEU A 99 -3.96 -9.19 4.22
CA LEU A 99 -3.19 -8.96 5.44
C LEU A 99 -4.06 -9.28 6.65
N GLN A 100 -3.47 -9.83 7.70
CA GLN A 100 -4.13 -10.06 8.97
C GLN A 100 -3.33 -9.43 10.10
N ILE A 101 -3.97 -8.58 10.89
CA ILE A 101 -3.37 -7.97 12.08
C ILE A 101 -3.68 -8.86 13.28
N ASN A 102 -2.64 -9.35 13.96
CA ASN A 102 -2.68 -10.27 15.10
C ASN A 102 -2.21 -9.56 16.39
N GLY A 103 -2.78 -8.39 16.68
CA GLY A 103 -2.43 -7.58 17.84
C GLY A 103 -1.32 -6.60 17.52
N SER A 104 -0.10 -6.88 17.95
CA SER A 104 1.07 -6.03 17.66
C SER A 104 1.78 -6.37 16.35
N GLU A 105 1.39 -7.45 15.68
CA GLU A 105 2.04 -7.97 14.47
C GLU A 105 1.07 -8.02 13.29
N MET A 106 1.60 -7.94 12.08
CA MET A 106 0.86 -8.15 10.85
C MET A 106 1.41 -9.35 10.09
N GLU A 107 0.50 -10.19 9.59
CA GLU A 107 0.82 -11.33 8.74
C GLU A 107 0.34 -11.07 7.32
N ILE A 108 1.23 -11.24 6.36
CA ILE A 108 0.89 -11.20 4.93
C ILE A 108 0.38 -12.59 4.53
N LEU A 109 -0.94 -12.73 4.37
CA LEU A 109 -1.56 -13.98 3.95
C LEU A 109 -1.39 -14.23 2.45
N ARG A 110 -1.33 -13.16 1.64
CA ARG A 110 -1.16 -13.26 0.18
C ARG A 110 -0.68 -11.94 -0.42
N CYS A 111 0.25 -12.02 -1.37
CA CYS A 111 0.53 -10.98 -2.36
C CYS A 111 0.31 -11.55 -3.77
N GLU A 112 -0.40 -10.81 -4.63
CA GLU A 112 -0.56 -11.11 -6.07
C GLU A 112 0.13 -10.06 -6.94
#